data_AF-A0A453LQQ0-F1
#
_entry.id   AF-A0A453LQQ0-F1
#
_cell.length_a   1.000
_cell.length_b   1.000
_cell.length_c   1.000
_cell.angle_alpha   90.00
_cell.angle_beta   90.00
_cell.angle_gamma   90.00
#
_symmetry.space_group_name_H-M   'P 1'
#
loop_
_entity.id
_entity.type
_entity.pdbx_description
1 polymer ?
#
loop_
_entity_poly.entity_id
_entity_poly.type
_entity_poly.pdbx_seq_one_letter_code
_entity_poly.pdbx_strand_id
1 'polypeptide(L)'
;TNKGDLAEIRNEDAPASIPQKQKPSKAERRAIQEAQRAAKAAAKEAGLSGKSTGAASGANPATSKQAKPAKISQKKDVPHAPSTVASEKKVTERQPERDRKKDVPHPRMQFDDVHRVEKAKKRAIVNQSEARNRVELFRHLPQYVHGTQLPDLESKFFQLEPIHPSVYKVGLQYLSGEVSGGNGRCIAMLLAFREAIKDYSTPPNKTLSRDLTAKVSSYVSFFIECRPLSISMGNAIRFLKNRIAKLPITLSESEAKASLQSDIDRFINEKIVVADQVIVSHAITKVRDDDVLLTYGSSSVVEMILEHAHELGRKFRVIVVDSRPKLEGQGLLRRLVAKGINCTYTHINAVSYIMHEVTRVFLGASSILSNGTVYSRVGTASVAMVAHAFGIPVLVCCEAYKFHERVQLDSICANELGKHMFVYAL
;
A
#
# COMPACT_ATOMS: atom_id res chain seq x y z
N THR A 1 44.27 -9.72 -39.50
CA THR A 1 45.40 -10.68 -39.64
C THR A 1 46.56 -9.89 -40.21
N ASN A 2 47.72 -9.74 -39.60
CA ASN A 2 48.38 -10.51 -38.56
C ASN A 2 49.46 -9.64 -37.87
N LYS A 3 49.56 -9.81 -36.53
CA LYS A 3 50.72 -9.72 -35.63
C LYS A 3 51.86 -8.71 -35.90
N GLY A 4 52.09 -7.84 -34.91
CA GLY A 4 53.36 -7.19 -34.63
C GLY A 4 53.52 -7.02 -33.11
N ASP A 5 54.54 -7.67 -32.56
CA ASP A 5 54.94 -7.68 -31.15
C ASP A 5 55.33 -6.28 -30.64
N LEU A 6 54.93 -5.96 -29.39
CA LEU A 6 55.44 -4.81 -28.64
C LEU A 6 55.71 -5.19 -27.18
N ALA A 7 57.00 -5.33 -26.90
CA ALA A 7 57.77 -4.88 -25.75
C ALA A 7 57.17 -4.97 -24.32
N GLU A 8 57.81 -5.82 -23.51
CA GLU A 8 57.81 -5.77 -22.05
C GLU A 8 58.51 -4.51 -21.53
N ILE A 9 57.84 -3.74 -20.67
CA ILE A 9 58.47 -2.79 -19.74
C ILE A 9 57.96 -3.11 -18.34
N ARG A 10 58.91 -3.45 -17.46
CA ARG A 10 58.76 -3.62 -16.01
C ARG A 10 58.30 -2.33 -15.35
N ASN A 11 57.38 -2.44 -14.39
CA ASN A 11 57.26 -1.50 -13.28
C ASN A 11 57.07 -2.29 -11.98
N GLU A 12 58.05 -2.16 -11.09
CA GLU A 12 57.93 -2.46 -9.67
C GLU A 12 56.98 -1.44 -9.03
N ASP A 13 56.06 -1.91 -8.19
CA ASP A 13 55.82 -1.38 -6.84
C ASP A 13 54.52 -1.98 -6.26
N ALA A 14 54.69 -2.85 -5.27
CA ALA A 14 53.63 -3.42 -4.46
C ALA A 14 53.31 -2.52 -3.26
N PRO A 15 52.02 -2.40 -2.85
CA PRO A 15 51.70 -2.06 -1.48
C PRO A 15 50.98 -3.23 -0.76
N ALA A 16 51.64 -3.64 0.34
CA ALA A 16 51.19 -4.33 1.54
C ALA A 16 49.75 -4.92 1.62
N SER A 17 49.68 -6.24 1.81
CA SER A 17 48.49 -6.98 2.20
C SER A 17 48.06 -6.70 3.66
N ILE A 18 46.82 -6.28 3.85
CA ILE A 18 46.15 -6.15 5.17
C ILE A 18 45.86 -7.57 5.73
N PRO A 19 46.18 -7.89 7.01
CA PRO A 19 45.90 -9.22 7.57
C PRO A 19 44.39 -9.45 7.76
N GLN A 20 43.83 -10.45 7.09
CA GLN A 20 42.47 -10.93 7.36
C GLN A 20 42.42 -11.62 8.74
N LYS A 21 41.67 -11.04 9.69
CA LYS A 21 41.26 -11.76 10.92
C LYS A 21 40.44 -12.98 10.54
N GLN A 22 40.99 -14.17 10.77
CA GLN A 22 40.30 -15.44 10.58
C GLN A 22 39.03 -15.51 11.45
N LYS A 23 37.91 -15.88 10.84
CA LYS A 23 36.64 -16.09 11.56
C LYS A 23 36.77 -17.33 12.44
N PRO A 24 36.39 -17.27 13.74
CA PRO A 24 36.54 -18.39 14.64
C PRO A 24 35.69 -19.58 14.18
N SER A 25 36.25 -20.77 14.35
CA SER A 25 35.66 -22.03 13.92
C SER A 25 34.35 -22.31 14.66
N LYS A 26 33.52 -23.21 14.11
CA LYS A 26 32.24 -23.59 14.74
C LYS A 26 32.42 -24.19 16.15
N ALA A 27 33.58 -24.81 16.40
CA ALA A 27 33.94 -25.36 17.71
C ALA A 27 34.24 -24.24 18.74
N GLU A 28 35.01 -23.22 18.35
CA GLU A 28 35.32 -22.07 19.23
C GLU A 28 34.06 -21.28 19.60
N ARG A 29 33.13 -21.09 18.66
CA ARG A 29 31.87 -20.39 18.95
C ARG A 29 31.00 -21.14 19.96
N ARG A 30 31.02 -22.47 19.93
CA ARG A 30 30.30 -23.30 20.91
C ARG A 30 30.95 -23.20 22.29
N ALA A 31 32.29 -23.28 22.36
CA ALA A 31 33.03 -23.15 23.61
C ALA A 31 32.80 -21.77 24.29
N ILE A 32 32.80 -20.68 23.50
CA ILE A 32 32.52 -19.33 24.02
C ILE A 32 31.08 -19.22 24.54
N GLN A 33 30.11 -19.82 23.85
CA GLN A 33 28.70 -19.77 24.25
C GLN A 33 28.40 -20.62 25.50
N GLU A 34 29.15 -21.71 25.67
CA GLU A 34 29.05 -22.59 26.83
C GLU A 34 29.72 -21.97 28.06
N ALA A 35 30.89 -21.36 27.88
CA ALA A 35 31.57 -20.57 28.92
C ALA A 35 30.72 -19.38 29.40
N GLN A 36 30.05 -18.67 28.49
CA GLN A 36 29.14 -17.58 28.85
C GLN A 36 27.88 -18.06 29.59
N ARG A 37 27.41 -19.28 29.31
CA ARG A 37 26.30 -19.89 30.05
C ARG A 37 26.73 -20.33 31.45
N ALA A 38 27.91 -20.93 31.58
CA ALA A 38 28.50 -21.29 32.87
C ALA A 38 28.72 -20.06 33.75
N ALA A 39 29.26 -18.96 33.19
CA ALA A 39 29.48 -17.71 33.92
C ALA A 39 28.16 -17.05 34.38
N LYS A 40 27.10 -17.12 33.56
CA LYS A 40 25.77 -16.63 33.95
C LYS A 40 25.08 -17.50 35.00
N ALA A 41 25.33 -18.82 34.99
CA ALA A 41 24.82 -19.72 36.02
C ALA A 41 25.51 -19.45 37.36
N ALA A 42 26.85 -19.33 37.35
CA ALA A 42 27.64 -19.00 38.54
C ALA A 42 27.26 -17.63 39.14
N ALA A 43 27.02 -16.61 38.30
CA ALA A 43 26.57 -15.29 38.76
C ALA A 43 25.15 -15.30 39.36
N LYS A 44 24.32 -16.29 39.00
CA LYS A 44 22.95 -16.44 39.50
C LYS A 44 22.92 -17.21 40.83
N GLU A 45 23.83 -18.14 41.03
CA GLU A 45 24.02 -18.85 42.32
C GLU A 45 24.69 -17.96 43.38
N ALA A 46 25.50 -16.97 42.98
CA ALA A 46 26.11 -15.99 43.88
C ALA A 46 25.18 -14.85 44.34
N GLY A 47 23.88 -14.88 43.99
CA GLY A 47 22.86 -14.01 44.62
C GLY A 47 22.97 -12.50 44.37
N LEU A 48 23.67 -12.04 43.33
CA LEU A 48 23.81 -10.61 43.03
C LEU A 48 23.01 -10.22 41.77
N SER A 49 21.77 -9.76 41.96
CA SER A 49 21.04 -8.99 40.95
C SER A 49 20.52 -7.69 41.54
N GLY A 50 21.14 -6.55 41.19
CA GLY A 50 20.65 -5.23 41.56
C GLY A 50 21.34 -4.11 40.77
N LYS A 51 20.54 -3.31 40.06
CA LYS A 51 20.91 -2.14 39.23
C LYS A 51 21.42 -0.93 40.05
N SER A 52 22.36 -0.18 39.48
CA SER A 52 22.53 1.29 39.64
C SER A 52 23.30 1.80 38.40
N THR A 53 22.82 2.75 37.58
CA THR A 53 22.81 4.23 37.74
C THR A 53 24.06 4.85 38.37
N GLY A 54 24.82 5.58 37.55
CA GLY A 54 25.53 6.81 37.98
C GLY A 54 27.05 6.75 38.14
N ALA A 55 27.73 7.67 37.43
CA ALA A 55 29.14 8.09 37.41
C ALA A 55 29.84 8.28 38.80
N ALA A 56 31.15 8.48 38.99
CA ALA A 56 32.20 9.14 38.18
C ALA A 56 33.62 8.89 38.76
N SER A 57 34.68 9.15 37.96
CA SER A 57 35.94 9.90 38.26
C SER A 57 37.14 9.36 37.44
N GLY A 58 38.03 10.17 36.84
CA GLY A 58 38.15 11.64 36.90
C GLY A 58 39.21 12.25 35.96
N ALA A 59 39.51 13.53 36.28
CA ALA A 59 40.57 14.45 35.81
C ALA A 59 40.50 14.93 34.34
N ASN A 60 40.59 16.22 33.98
CA ASN A 60 41.18 17.42 34.62
C ASN A 60 40.67 18.74 33.91
N PRO A 61 41.14 19.98 34.18
CA PRO A 61 40.35 21.02 34.88
C PRO A 61 40.13 22.39 34.17
N ALA A 62 39.38 23.27 34.87
CA ALA A 62 39.42 24.75 34.90
C ALA A 62 38.60 25.57 33.88
N THR A 63 37.53 26.26 34.33
CA THR A 63 37.51 27.73 34.62
C THR A 63 36.10 28.29 34.99
N SER A 64 36.09 29.10 36.05
CA SER A 64 35.22 30.27 36.41
C SER A 64 33.67 30.26 36.33
N LYS A 65 33.07 30.14 37.53
CA LYS A 65 32.10 31.02 38.26
C LYS A 65 31.12 32.00 37.56
N GLN A 66 29.95 32.07 38.22
CA GLN A 66 28.92 33.14 38.40
C GLN A 66 27.60 32.91 37.63
N ALA A 67 26.40 33.25 38.10
CA ALA A 67 25.76 33.42 39.41
C ALA A 67 24.22 33.51 39.13
N LYS A 68 23.36 33.05 40.04
CA LYS A 68 21.89 33.32 40.11
C LYS A 68 21.65 34.81 40.52
N PRO A 69 20.43 35.44 40.53
CA PRO A 69 19.12 34.83 40.89
C PRO A 69 17.75 35.44 40.42
N ALA A 70 16.67 34.68 40.64
CA ALA A 70 15.37 34.97 41.31
C ALA A 70 14.19 35.85 40.75
N LYS A 71 12.97 35.24 40.89
CA LYS A 71 11.59 35.72 41.23
C LYS A 71 10.82 36.54 40.15
N ILE A 72 9.49 36.48 39.98
CA ILE A 72 8.35 36.74 40.91
C ILE A 72 7.02 36.13 40.38
N SER A 73 6.12 35.74 41.31
CA SER A 73 4.73 35.29 41.13
C SER A 73 3.70 36.44 41.11
N GLN A 74 2.53 36.29 40.48
CA GLN A 74 1.28 36.95 40.91
C GLN A 74 0.01 36.15 40.52
N LYS A 75 -1.01 36.25 41.38
CA LYS A 75 -2.28 35.50 41.45
C LYS A 75 -3.40 36.53 41.69
N LYS A 76 -4.63 36.31 41.18
CA LYS A 76 -5.88 36.90 41.76
C LYS A 76 -7.16 36.16 41.27
N ASP A 77 -8.15 36.17 42.18
CA ASP A 77 -9.33 35.30 42.41
C ASP A 77 -10.68 35.89 41.85
N VAL A 78 -11.69 35.11 41.34
CA VAL A 78 -12.94 34.47 41.94
C VAL A 78 -14.21 35.40 41.85
N PRO A 79 -15.54 35.01 41.79
CA PRO A 79 -16.34 33.88 42.42
C PRO A 79 -17.34 33.06 41.53
N HIS A 80 -17.67 31.76 41.74
CA HIS A 80 -18.48 30.97 42.76
C HIS A 80 -20.02 31.19 42.67
N ALA A 81 -21.00 30.25 42.72
CA ALA A 81 -21.20 28.79 43.01
C ALA A 81 -22.69 28.39 42.63
N PRO A 82 -23.37 27.26 43.03
CA PRO A 82 -22.93 26.05 43.77
C PRO A 82 -23.52 24.64 43.37
N SER A 83 -22.86 23.60 43.91
CA SER A 83 -23.32 22.30 44.52
C SER A 83 -23.84 21.13 43.64
N THR A 84 -23.63 19.83 43.92
CA THR A 84 -23.42 19.04 45.17
C THR A 84 -22.62 17.70 44.97
N VAL A 85 -21.76 17.36 45.96
CA VAL A 85 -21.37 16.06 46.63
C VAL A 85 -21.52 14.72 45.84
N ALA A 86 -20.65 13.69 45.84
CA ALA A 86 -19.75 13.11 46.85
C ALA A 86 -18.67 12.18 46.24
N SER A 87 -17.61 11.94 47.03
CA SER A 87 -16.41 11.17 46.70
C SER A 87 -16.48 9.72 47.20
N GLU A 88 -15.93 8.75 46.44
CA GLU A 88 -15.20 7.60 47.00
C GLU A 88 -14.01 7.22 46.09
N LYS A 89 -12.83 7.12 46.71
CA LYS A 89 -11.57 6.66 46.11
C LYS A 89 -11.48 5.15 46.23
N LYS A 90 -11.07 4.47 45.15
CA LYS A 90 -10.23 3.26 45.27
C LYS A 90 -9.14 3.28 44.21
N VAL A 91 -7.91 3.27 44.72
CA VAL A 91 -6.64 3.25 44.00
C VAL A 91 -6.40 1.83 43.49
N THR A 92 -6.09 1.70 42.20
CA THR A 92 -5.40 0.52 41.66
C THR A 92 -4.37 0.97 40.62
N GLU A 93 -3.16 0.46 40.78
CA GLU A 93 -1.94 0.84 40.08
C GLU A 93 -2.02 0.69 38.56
N ARG A 94 -1.52 1.70 37.84
CA ARG A 94 -1.32 1.68 36.39
C ARG A 94 -0.16 0.73 36.02
N GLN A 95 -0.48 -0.37 35.35
CA GLN A 95 0.49 -1.12 34.53
C GLN A 95 0.76 -0.39 33.20
N PRO A 96 1.98 -0.47 32.64
CA PRO A 96 2.36 0.29 31.46
C PRO A 96 1.76 -0.30 30.17
N GLU A 97 1.19 0.58 29.35
CA GLU A 97 0.71 0.34 27.99
C GLU A 97 1.74 -0.43 27.14
N ARG A 98 1.45 -1.70 26.83
CA ARG A 98 2.20 -2.49 25.83
C ARG A 98 1.37 -3.03 24.68
N ASP A 99 0.08 -2.73 24.60
CA ASP A 99 -0.81 -3.33 23.59
C ASP A 99 -1.21 -2.42 22.41
N ARG A 100 -0.66 -1.21 22.29
CA ARG A 100 -0.92 -0.33 21.12
C ARG A 100 -0.08 -0.64 19.86
N LYS A 101 0.74 -1.70 19.86
CA LYS A 101 1.63 -2.03 18.73
C LYS A 101 1.07 -3.02 17.70
N LYS A 102 -0.15 -3.53 17.85
CA LYS A 102 -0.71 -4.57 16.95
C LYS A 102 -1.44 -4.06 15.70
N ASP A 103 -1.75 -2.76 15.61
CA ASP A 103 -2.50 -2.19 14.48
C ASP A 103 -1.66 -1.24 13.61
N VAL A 104 -0.34 -1.46 13.51
CA VAL A 104 0.45 -0.76 12.48
C VAL A 104 0.30 -1.55 11.18
N PRO A 105 -0.20 -0.95 10.08
CA PRO A 105 -0.25 -1.59 8.78
C PRO A 105 1.12 -2.18 8.47
N HIS A 106 1.17 -3.38 7.87
CA HIS A 106 2.44 -3.95 7.44
C HIS A 106 3.13 -2.90 6.57
N PRO A 107 4.30 -2.37 6.97
CA PRO A 107 4.87 -1.23 6.28
C PRO A 107 5.13 -1.69 4.85
N ARG A 108 4.44 -1.05 3.90
CA ARG A 108 4.76 -1.18 2.48
C ARG A 108 6.27 -0.98 2.38
N MET A 109 6.92 -1.88 1.65
CA MET A 109 8.39 -1.93 1.59
C MET A 109 8.93 -0.51 1.37
N GLN A 110 9.73 -0.03 2.31
CA GLN A 110 10.44 1.23 2.16
C GLN A 110 11.67 0.92 1.32
N PHE A 111 11.67 1.33 0.06
CA PHE A 111 12.74 0.99 -0.87
C PHE A 111 14.02 1.77 -0.63
N ASP A 112 13.99 2.79 0.23
CA ASP A 112 15.18 3.53 0.67
C ASP A 112 16.06 2.72 1.62
N ASP A 113 15.47 1.73 2.31
CA ASP A 113 16.21 0.86 3.23
C ASP A 113 16.86 -0.29 2.44
N VAL A 114 18.14 -0.12 2.13
CA VAL A 114 18.96 -1.07 1.36
C VAL A 114 18.89 -2.49 1.94
N HIS A 115 18.91 -2.64 3.27
CA HIS A 115 18.86 -3.95 3.91
C HIS A 115 17.49 -4.62 3.77
N ARG A 116 16.40 -3.84 3.83
CA ARG A 116 15.05 -4.36 3.56
C ARG A 116 14.87 -4.77 2.11
N VAL A 117 15.39 -3.97 1.17
CA VAL A 117 15.33 -4.27 -0.26
C VAL A 117 16.13 -5.52 -0.59
N GLU A 118 17.36 -5.69 -0.08
CA GLU A 118 18.15 -6.90 -0.29
C GLU A 118 17.47 -8.15 0.28
N LYS A 119 16.88 -8.04 1.48
CA LYS A 119 16.13 -9.14 2.10
C LYS A 119 14.89 -9.52 1.30
N ALA A 120 14.21 -8.54 0.71
CA ALA A 120 13.08 -8.77 -0.18
C ALA A 120 13.53 -9.39 -1.51
N LYS A 121 14.61 -8.89 -2.13
CA LYS A 121 15.21 -9.47 -3.35
C LYS A 121 15.61 -10.94 -3.16
N LYS A 122 16.18 -11.30 -2.01
CA LYS A 122 16.52 -12.71 -1.69
C LYS A 122 15.31 -13.62 -1.51
N ARG A 123 14.13 -13.06 -1.23
CA ARG A 123 12.86 -13.78 -1.06
C ARG A 123 11.95 -13.67 -2.28
N ALA A 124 12.33 -12.85 -3.26
CA ALA A 124 11.55 -12.61 -4.44
C ALA A 124 11.54 -13.88 -5.30
N ILE A 125 10.36 -14.23 -5.78
CA ILE A 125 10.13 -15.41 -6.59
C ILE A 125 10.60 -15.15 -8.03
N VAL A 126 10.51 -13.90 -8.47
CA VAL A 126 10.97 -13.41 -9.78
C VAL A 126 12.21 -12.53 -9.66
N ASN A 127 13.21 -12.78 -10.51
CA ASN A 127 14.37 -11.89 -10.66
C ASN A 127 13.94 -10.65 -11.44
N GLN A 128 13.52 -9.62 -10.72
CA GLN A 128 13.12 -8.36 -11.33
C GLN A 128 14.36 -7.55 -11.75
N SER A 129 14.57 -7.42 -13.07
CA SER A 129 15.55 -6.47 -13.58
C SER A 129 15.04 -5.04 -13.35
N GLU A 130 15.75 -4.32 -12.48
CA GLU A 130 15.49 -2.91 -12.21
C GLU A 130 15.83 -2.07 -13.45
N ALA A 131 15.00 -1.09 -13.78
CA ALA A 131 15.29 -0.16 -14.87
C ALA A 131 16.63 0.56 -14.60
N ARG A 132 17.56 0.52 -15.58
CA ARG A 132 18.93 1.07 -15.43
C ARG A 132 18.94 2.60 -15.25
N ASN A 133 17.98 3.31 -15.85
CA ASN A 133 17.87 4.76 -15.79
C ASN A 133 16.65 5.14 -14.96
N ARG A 134 16.84 5.39 -13.66
CA ARG A 134 15.80 5.86 -12.73
C ARG A 134 15.90 7.38 -12.56
N VAL A 135 14.76 8.05 -12.44
CA VAL A 135 14.72 9.45 -12.00
C VAL A 135 15.14 9.53 -10.55
N GLU A 136 15.98 10.50 -10.22
CA GLU A 136 16.48 10.72 -8.85
C GLU A 136 15.35 10.85 -7.83
N LEU A 137 14.33 11.65 -8.14
CA LEU A 137 13.16 11.89 -7.30
C LEU A 137 12.29 10.64 -7.03
N PHE A 138 12.40 9.60 -7.86
CA PHE A 138 11.58 8.38 -7.77
C PHE A 138 12.41 7.12 -7.46
N ARG A 139 13.64 7.29 -6.97
CA ARG A 139 14.56 6.16 -6.69
C ARG A 139 14.01 5.20 -5.63
N HIS A 140 13.19 5.71 -4.72
CA HIS A 140 12.46 5.00 -3.66
C HIS A 140 11.22 4.25 -4.16
N LEU A 141 10.88 4.34 -5.44
CA LEU A 141 9.76 3.61 -6.01
C LEU A 141 10.28 2.41 -6.82
N PRO A 142 9.62 1.25 -6.71
CA PRO A 142 9.97 0.09 -7.52
C PRO A 142 9.71 0.38 -8.99
N GLN A 143 10.76 0.31 -9.80
CA GLN A 143 10.64 0.38 -11.25
C GLN A 143 11.12 -0.93 -11.87
N TYR A 144 10.15 -1.70 -12.37
CA TYR A 144 10.40 -2.99 -13.02
C TYR A 144 10.28 -2.85 -14.53
N VAL A 145 11.16 -3.54 -15.27
CA VAL A 145 11.07 -3.65 -16.72
C VAL A 145 9.97 -4.68 -17.05
N HIS A 146 8.81 -4.22 -17.50
CA HIS A 146 7.65 -5.08 -17.83
C HIS A 146 7.83 -5.96 -19.08
N GLY A 147 9.04 -6.09 -19.64
CA GLY A 147 9.31 -6.79 -20.90
C GLY A 147 9.77 -8.24 -20.79
N THR A 148 10.19 -8.71 -19.61
CA THR A 148 10.84 -10.03 -19.46
C THR A 148 10.11 -11.00 -18.53
N GLN A 149 9.02 -10.56 -17.88
CA GLN A 149 8.44 -11.32 -16.76
C GLN A 149 7.49 -12.44 -17.18
N LEU A 150 6.78 -12.30 -18.32
CA LEU A 150 5.82 -13.31 -18.79
C LEU A 150 6.51 -14.67 -19.09
N PRO A 151 7.58 -14.72 -19.90
CA PRO A 151 8.28 -15.98 -20.19
C PRO A 151 8.98 -16.60 -18.96
N ASP A 152 9.53 -15.75 -18.07
CA ASP A 152 10.19 -16.19 -16.84
C ASP A 152 9.20 -16.74 -15.80
N LEU A 153 7.96 -16.25 -15.79
CA LEU A 153 6.91 -16.76 -14.91
C LEU A 153 6.34 -18.08 -15.46
N GLU A 154 6.10 -18.14 -16.77
CA GLU A 154 5.65 -19.35 -17.49
C GLU A 154 6.63 -20.51 -17.34
N SER A 155 7.93 -20.26 -17.48
CA SER A 155 8.97 -21.30 -17.31
C SER A 155 9.09 -21.80 -15.87
N LYS A 156 8.73 -20.97 -14.88
CA LYS A 156 8.76 -21.32 -13.45
C LYS A 156 7.44 -21.91 -12.94
N PHE A 157 6.39 -21.99 -13.77
CA PHE A 157 5.08 -22.53 -13.38
C PHE A 157 5.16 -23.87 -12.64
N PHE A 158 6.10 -24.75 -13.03
CA PHE A 158 6.30 -26.08 -12.43
C PHE A 158 7.24 -26.11 -11.21
N GLN A 159 7.92 -25.02 -10.88
CA GLN A 159 8.92 -24.94 -9.80
C GLN A 159 8.42 -24.17 -8.57
N LEU A 160 7.31 -23.43 -8.70
CA LEU A 160 6.74 -22.66 -7.61
C LEU A 160 6.05 -23.58 -6.60
N GLU A 161 6.40 -23.45 -5.33
CA GLU A 161 5.58 -23.93 -4.22
C GLU A 161 4.13 -23.51 -4.48
N PRO A 162 3.15 -24.44 -4.52
CA PRO A 162 2.06 -24.37 -5.47
C PRO A 162 1.20 -23.13 -5.22
N ILE A 163 1.41 -22.10 -6.03
CA ILE A 163 0.50 -20.98 -6.16
C ILE A 163 -0.76 -21.54 -6.81
N HIS A 164 -1.92 -21.22 -6.23
CA HIS A 164 -3.17 -21.74 -6.75
C HIS A 164 -3.40 -21.29 -8.21
N PRO A 165 -3.85 -22.16 -9.13
CA PRO A 165 -4.04 -21.79 -10.54
C PRO A 165 -4.88 -20.54 -10.76
N SER A 166 -5.96 -20.35 -9.98
CA SER A 166 -6.79 -19.15 -10.05
C SER A 166 -6.04 -17.87 -9.62
N VAL A 167 -5.15 -17.97 -8.63
CA VAL A 167 -4.30 -16.84 -8.20
C VAL A 167 -3.26 -16.53 -9.27
N TYR A 168 -2.67 -17.56 -9.87
CA TYR A 168 -1.70 -17.42 -10.96
C TYR A 168 -2.32 -16.72 -12.18
N LYS A 169 -3.50 -17.19 -12.62
CA LYS A 169 -4.27 -16.57 -13.72
C LYS A 169 -4.49 -15.07 -13.50
N VAL A 170 -4.96 -14.69 -12.30
CA VAL A 170 -5.19 -13.27 -11.98
C VAL A 170 -3.88 -12.48 -11.93
N GLY A 171 -2.78 -13.09 -11.47
CA GLY A 171 -1.45 -12.46 -11.50
C GLY A 171 -0.99 -12.13 -12.91
N LEU A 172 -1.20 -13.03 -13.86
CA LEU A 172 -0.94 -12.79 -15.28
C LEU A 172 -1.81 -11.66 -15.84
N GLN A 173 -3.10 -11.62 -15.49
CA GLN A 173 -4.01 -10.54 -15.90
C GLN A 173 -3.59 -9.16 -15.35
N TYR A 174 -2.96 -9.12 -14.17
CA TYR A 174 -2.39 -7.87 -13.63
C TYR A 174 -1.12 -7.44 -14.36
N LEU A 175 -0.29 -8.40 -14.79
CA LEU A 175 0.92 -8.14 -15.58
C LEU A 175 0.60 -7.65 -16.99
N SER A 176 -0.37 -8.30 -17.66
CA SER A 176 -0.81 -7.90 -19.00
C SER A 176 -1.54 -6.55 -18.98
N GLY A 177 -2.11 -6.17 -17.83
CA GLY A 177 -2.91 -4.97 -17.68
C GLY A 177 -4.35 -5.12 -18.18
N GLU A 178 -4.79 -6.34 -18.52
CA GLU A 178 -6.16 -6.67 -18.91
C GLU A 178 -7.16 -6.27 -17.82
N VAL A 179 -6.87 -6.65 -16.58
CA VAL A 179 -7.66 -6.20 -15.42
C VAL A 179 -7.05 -4.92 -14.86
N SER A 180 -7.70 -3.81 -15.21
CA SER A 180 -7.34 -2.47 -14.76
C SER A 180 -8.44 -1.86 -13.87
N GLY A 181 -8.07 -0.89 -13.03
CA GLY A 181 -8.99 -0.23 -12.09
C GLY A 181 -9.03 -0.84 -10.68
N GLY A 182 -9.43 -0.03 -9.70
CA GLY A 182 -9.41 -0.43 -8.28
C GLY A 182 -10.41 -1.53 -7.92
N ASN A 183 -11.63 -1.47 -8.49
CA ASN A 183 -12.70 -2.45 -8.24
C ASN A 183 -12.42 -3.76 -8.96
N GLY A 184 -12.18 -3.72 -10.28
CA GLY A 184 -11.91 -4.91 -11.08
C GLY A 184 -10.75 -5.74 -10.52
N ARG A 185 -9.65 -5.06 -10.12
CA ARG A 185 -8.53 -5.75 -9.45
C ARG A 185 -8.95 -6.38 -8.12
N CYS A 186 -9.67 -5.65 -7.27
CA CYS A 186 -10.10 -6.18 -5.96
C CYS A 186 -11.04 -7.39 -6.10
N ILE A 187 -12.02 -7.32 -7.01
CA ILE A 187 -12.97 -8.41 -7.27
C ILE A 187 -12.22 -9.65 -7.79
N ALA A 188 -11.36 -9.49 -8.80
CA ALA A 188 -10.58 -10.60 -9.35
C ALA A 188 -9.71 -11.29 -8.30
N MET A 189 -9.06 -10.51 -7.42
CA MET A 189 -8.26 -11.03 -6.30
C MET A 189 -9.12 -11.85 -5.33
N LEU A 190 -10.26 -11.31 -4.92
CA LEU A 190 -11.14 -11.94 -3.95
C LEU A 190 -11.75 -13.24 -4.50
N LEU A 191 -12.17 -13.25 -5.78
CA LEU A 191 -12.63 -14.46 -6.45
C LEU A 191 -11.52 -15.52 -6.54
N ALA A 192 -10.28 -15.12 -6.86
CA ALA A 192 -9.15 -16.05 -6.85
C ALA A 192 -8.86 -16.62 -5.46
N PHE A 193 -8.98 -15.81 -4.40
CA PHE A 193 -8.86 -16.29 -3.01
C PHE A 193 -10.00 -17.22 -2.63
N ARG A 194 -11.23 -16.96 -3.09
CA ARG A 194 -12.38 -17.84 -2.84
C ARG A 194 -12.11 -19.25 -3.38
N GLU A 195 -11.70 -19.37 -4.64
CA GLU A 195 -11.35 -20.67 -5.24
C GLU A 195 -10.15 -21.30 -4.52
N ALA A 196 -9.12 -20.53 -4.18
CA ALA A 196 -7.97 -21.06 -3.47
C ALA A 196 -8.27 -21.53 -2.03
N ILE A 197 -9.27 -20.92 -1.37
CA ILE A 197 -9.75 -21.35 -0.04
C ILE A 197 -10.60 -22.61 -0.18
N LYS A 198 -11.41 -22.72 -1.24
CA LYS A 198 -12.21 -23.92 -1.53
C LYS A 198 -11.34 -25.16 -1.68
N ASP A 199 -10.26 -25.04 -2.45
CA ASP A 199 -9.34 -26.14 -2.75
C ASP A 199 -8.26 -26.36 -1.68
N TYR A 200 -8.26 -25.53 -0.62
CA TYR A 200 -7.32 -25.67 0.49
C TYR A 200 -7.65 -26.86 1.39
N SER A 201 -6.60 -27.53 1.85
CA SER A 201 -6.65 -28.61 2.85
C SER A 201 -5.62 -28.38 3.94
N THR A 202 -6.03 -28.54 5.20
CA THR A 202 -5.13 -28.32 6.35
C THR A 202 -4.17 -29.50 6.52
N PRO A 203 -2.85 -29.28 6.57
CA PRO A 203 -1.91 -30.35 6.86
C PRO A 203 -2.06 -30.82 8.32
N PRO A 204 -1.84 -32.11 8.61
CA PRO A 204 -2.22 -32.75 9.88
C PRO A 204 -1.56 -32.14 11.13
N ASN A 205 -0.41 -31.47 10.97
CA ASN A 205 0.37 -30.90 12.08
C ASN A 205 0.18 -29.38 12.25
N LYS A 206 -0.79 -28.76 11.58
CA LYS A 206 -0.99 -27.31 11.64
C LYS A 206 -2.45 -26.94 11.92
N THR A 207 -2.63 -25.78 12.54
CA THR A 207 -3.94 -25.17 12.71
C THR A 207 -4.37 -24.45 11.42
N LEU A 208 -5.64 -24.61 11.04
CA LEU A 208 -6.22 -24.02 9.84
C LEU A 208 -5.96 -22.52 9.76
N SER A 209 -6.28 -21.75 10.81
CA SER A 209 -6.17 -20.29 10.79
C SER A 209 -4.73 -19.81 10.57
N ARG A 210 -3.74 -20.48 11.17
CA ARG A 210 -2.32 -20.09 11.05
C ARG A 210 -1.78 -20.40 9.67
N ASP A 211 -2.02 -21.61 9.18
CA ASP A 211 -1.47 -22.05 7.90
C ASP A 211 -2.18 -21.38 6.72
N LEU A 212 -3.51 -21.23 6.78
CA LEU A 212 -4.27 -20.49 5.79
C LEU A 212 -3.83 -19.01 5.71
N THR A 213 -3.58 -18.36 6.86
CA THR A 213 -3.05 -16.98 6.87
C THR A 213 -1.68 -16.89 6.21
N ALA A 214 -0.81 -17.90 6.41
CA ALA A 214 0.50 -17.97 5.76
C ALA A 214 0.35 -18.18 4.24
N LYS A 215 -0.56 -19.06 3.81
CA LYS A 215 -0.84 -19.34 2.40
C LYS A 215 -1.44 -18.12 1.68
N VAL A 216 -2.40 -17.42 2.29
CA VAL A 216 -2.91 -16.15 1.74
C VAL A 216 -1.79 -15.12 1.64
N SER A 217 -0.85 -15.09 2.60
CA SER A 217 0.29 -14.18 2.55
C SER A 217 1.27 -14.50 1.42
N SER A 218 1.45 -15.77 1.04
CA SER A 218 2.26 -16.13 -0.13
C SER A 218 1.57 -15.70 -1.42
N TYR A 219 0.26 -15.86 -1.55
CA TYR A 219 -0.50 -15.34 -2.70
C TYR A 219 -0.43 -13.81 -2.82
N VAL A 220 -0.52 -13.09 -1.70
CA VAL A 220 -0.35 -11.64 -1.67
C VAL A 220 1.05 -11.23 -2.12
N SER A 221 2.08 -11.98 -1.72
CA SER A 221 3.47 -11.72 -2.13
C SER A 221 3.63 -11.89 -3.64
N PHE A 222 3.06 -12.95 -4.21
CA PHE A 222 3.01 -13.16 -5.66
C PHE A 222 2.32 -12.00 -6.38
N PHE A 223 1.15 -11.54 -5.90
CA PHE A 223 0.49 -10.39 -6.52
C PHE A 223 1.32 -9.10 -6.45
N ILE A 224 2.03 -8.84 -5.35
CA ILE A 224 2.93 -7.68 -5.24
C ILE A 224 4.03 -7.73 -6.30
N GLU A 225 4.55 -8.92 -6.60
CA GLU A 225 5.56 -9.13 -7.64
C GLU A 225 5.01 -8.90 -9.05
N CYS A 226 3.78 -9.34 -9.32
CA CYS A 226 3.09 -9.08 -10.58
C CYS A 226 2.81 -7.59 -10.77
N ARG A 227 2.25 -6.93 -9.75
CA ARG A 227 1.90 -5.52 -9.77
C ARG A 227 1.66 -4.98 -8.36
N PRO A 228 2.20 -3.80 -7.98
CA PRO A 228 1.94 -3.20 -6.67
C PRO A 228 0.44 -3.15 -6.34
N LEU A 229 0.08 -3.59 -5.13
CA LEU A 229 -1.32 -3.66 -4.70
C LEU A 229 -1.96 -2.28 -4.68
N SER A 230 -3.21 -2.20 -5.14
CA SER A 230 -4.05 -1.03 -4.91
C SER A 230 -4.46 -0.94 -3.44
N ILE A 231 -4.88 0.24 -3.02
CA ILE A 231 -5.39 0.46 -1.66
C ILE A 231 -6.66 -0.38 -1.42
N SER A 232 -7.55 -0.47 -2.41
CA SER A 232 -8.74 -1.35 -2.38
C SER A 232 -8.37 -2.80 -2.06
N MET A 233 -7.37 -3.35 -2.75
CA MET A 233 -6.88 -4.71 -2.50
C MET A 233 -6.28 -4.85 -1.09
N GLY A 234 -5.48 -3.87 -0.65
CA GLY A 234 -4.88 -3.89 0.68
C GLY A 234 -5.91 -3.94 1.80
N ASN A 235 -6.98 -3.15 1.68
CA ASN A 235 -8.09 -3.14 2.64
C ASN A 235 -8.86 -4.47 2.63
N ALA A 236 -9.13 -5.03 1.45
CA ALA A 236 -9.78 -6.33 1.31
C ALA A 236 -8.94 -7.49 1.87
N ILE A 237 -7.61 -7.47 1.68
CA ILE A 237 -6.68 -8.43 2.28
C ILE A 237 -6.70 -8.32 3.82
N ARG A 238 -6.71 -7.09 4.35
CA ARG A 238 -6.80 -6.85 5.81
C ARG A 238 -8.11 -7.42 6.35
N PHE A 239 -9.23 -7.18 5.66
CA PHE A 239 -10.53 -7.74 6.02
C PHE A 239 -10.48 -9.28 6.07
N LEU A 240 -9.99 -9.94 5.01
CA LEU A 240 -9.94 -11.39 4.94
C LEU A 240 -9.03 -12.00 6.01
N LYS A 241 -7.83 -11.45 6.22
CA LYS A 241 -6.91 -11.89 7.28
C LYS A 241 -7.53 -11.76 8.66
N ASN A 242 -8.27 -10.68 8.91
CA ASN A 242 -8.98 -10.48 10.17
C ASN A 242 -10.12 -11.49 10.36
N ARG A 243 -10.80 -11.91 9.29
CA ARG A 243 -11.80 -12.99 9.35
C ARG A 243 -11.17 -14.33 9.68
N ILE A 244 -10.07 -14.69 9.00
CA ILE A 244 -9.33 -15.94 9.27
C ILE A 244 -8.84 -15.99 10.73
N ALA A 245 -8.31 -14.88 11.25
CA ALA A 245 -7.83 -14.80 12.63
C ALA A 245 -8.94 -14.94 13.69
N LYS A 246 -10.18 -14.59 13.34
CA LYS A 246 -11.35 -14.64 14.22
C LYS A 246 -12.20 -15.91 14.05
N LEU A 247 -11.74 -16.88 13.26
CA LEU A 247 -12.46 -18.14 13.11
C LEU A 247 -12.50 -18.90 14.45
N PRO A 248 -13.68 -19.37 14.89
CA PRO A 248 -13.79 -20.18 16.09
C PRO A 248 -13.16 -21.56 15.85
N ILE A 249 -12.46 -22.05 16.88
CA ILE A 249 -11.70 -23.33 16.84
C ILE A 249 -12.65 -24.54 16.78
N THR A 250 -13.91 -24.36 17.13
CA THR A 250 -14.93 -25.43 17.19
C THR A 250 -15.47 -25.83 15.82
N LEU A 251 -15.24 -25.03 14.76
CA LEU A 251 -15.76 -25.33 13.43
C LEU A 251 -14.92 -26.40 12.74
N SER A 252 -15.61 -27.25 11.98
CA SER A 252 -14.93 -28.13 11.03
C SER A 252 -14.24 -27.32 9.93
N GLU A 253 -13.24 -27.91 9.28
CA GLU A 253 -12.56 -27.28 8.15
C GLU A 253 -13.54 -26.90 7.02
N SER A 254 -14.52 -27.76 6.73
CA SER A 254 -15.52 -27.50 5.68
C SER A 254 -16.38 -26.27 6.00
N GLU A 255 -16.87 -26.19 7.24
CA GLU A 255 -17.69 -25.05 7.69
C GLU A 255 -16.88 -23.75 7.73
N ALA A 256 -15.63 -23.82 8.19
CA ALA A 256 -14.73 -22.66 8.19
C ALA A 256 -14.47 -22.15 6.76
N LYS A 257 -14.22 -23.05 5.81
CA LYS A 257 -14.05 -22.70 4.39
C LYS A 257 -15.32 -22.11 3.79
N ALA A 258 -16.48 -22.69 4.07
CA ALA A 258 -17.77 -22.18 3.58
C ALA A 258 -18.07 -20.78 4.15
N SER A 259 -17.81 -20.57 5.44
CA SER A 259 -17.96 -19.26 6.10
C SER A 259 -17.04 -18.20 5.48
N LEU A 260 -15.78 -18.52 5.21
CA LEU A 260 -14.85 -17.59 4.57
C LEU A 260 -15.25 -17.25 3.12
N GLN A 261 -15.74 -18.23 2.36
CA GLN A 261 -16.24 -18.00 0.99
C GLN A 261 -17.46 -17.07 1.01
N SER A 262 -18.41 -17.32 1.91
CA SER A 262 -19.56 -16.44 2.12
C SER A 262 -19.15 -15.03 2.56
N ASP A 263 -18.14 -14.90 3.43
CA ASP A 263 -17.59 -13.60 3.82
C ASP A 263 -16.99 -12.83 2.64
N ILE A 264 -16.34 -13.52 1.70
CA ILE A 264 -15.81 -12.92 0.48
C ILE A 264 -16.93 -12.45 -0.45
N ASP A 265 -17.92 -13.30 -0.71
CA ASP A 265 -19.05 -12.97 -1.58
C ASP A 265 -19.86 -11.80 -1.00
N ARG A 266 -20.07 -11.81 0.32
CA ARG A 266 -20.69 -10.69 1.05
C ARG A 266 -19.89 -9.40 0.92
N PHE A 267 -18.56 -9.46 1.04
CA PHE A 267 -17.72 -8.28 0.87
C PHE A 267 -17.86 -7.69 -0.54
N ILE A 268 -17.80 -8.52 -1.59
CA ILE A 268 -17.96 -8.07 -2.97
C ILE A 268 -19.33 -7.43 -3.16
N ASN A 269 -20.39 -8.09 -2.71
CA ASN A 269 -21.75 -7.60 -2.89
C ASN A 269 -22.00 -6.30 -2.12
N GLU A 270 -21.77 -6.29 -0.81
CA GLU A 270 -22.12 -5.13 0.05
C GLU A 270 -21.17 -3.95 -0.13
N LYS A 271 -19.85 -4.20 -0.23
CA LYS A 271 -18.84 -3.13 -0.20
C LYS A 271 -18.51 -2.57 -1.58
N ILE A 272 -18.85 -3.29 -2.64
CA ILE A 272 -18.55 -2.88 -4.02
C ILE A 272 -19.86 -2.70 -4.80
N VAL A 273 -20.61 -3.78 -5.04
CA VAL A 273 -21.79 -3.73 -5.94
C VAL A 273 -22.91 -2.83 -5.41
N VAL A 274 -23.39 -3.10 -4.19
CA VAL A 274 -24.46 -2.31 -3.56
C VAL A 274 -23.96 -0.89 -3.26
N ALA A 275 -22.70 -0.73 -2.88
CA ALA A 275 -22.10 0.58 -2.65
C ALA A 275 -22.09 1.44 -3.93
N ASP A 276 -21.73 0.86 -5.08
CA ASP A 276 -21.76 1.54 -6.38
C ASP A 276 -23.20 1.96 -6.73
N GLN A 277 -24.20 1.11 -6.51
CA GLN A 277 -25.62 1.45 -6.73
C GLN A 277 -26.06 2.64 -5.86
N VAL A 278 -25.71 2.65 -4.58
CA VAL A 278 -26.05 3.75 -3.66
C VAL A 278 -25.36 5.06 -4.08
N ILE A 279 -24.08 4.98 -4.48
CA ILE A 279 -23.35 6.15 -5.00
C ILE A 279 -24.04 6.69 -6.25
N VAL A 280 -24.44 5.81 -7.17
CA VAL A 280 -25.16 6.16 -8.38
C VAL A 280 -26.46 6.88 -8.04
N SER A 281 -27.31 6.29 -7.19
CA SER A 281 -28.58 6.90 -6.75
C SER A 281 -28.39 8.31 -6.18
N HIS A 282 -27.35 8.54 -5.38
CA HIS A 282 -27.06 9.88 -4.85
C HIS A 282 -26.51 10.83 -5.91
N ALA A 283 -25.59 10.38 -6.77
CA ALA A 283 -24.94 11.21 -7.78
C ALA A 283 -25.92 11.70 -8.85
N ILE A 284 -26.92 10.88 -9.24
CA ILE A 284 -27.95 11.26 -10.21
C ILE A 284 -28.74 12.49 -9.78
N THR A 285 -28.98 12.67 -8.47
CA THR A 285 -29.68 13.87 -7.96
C THR A 285 -28.93 15.17 -8.26
N LYS A 286 -27.65 15.08 -8.63
CA LYS A 286 -26.79 16.19 -9.01
C LYS A 286 -26.69 16.37 -10.52
N VAL A 287 -27.27 15.49 -11.33
CA VAL A 287 -27.35 15.65 -12.79
C VAL A 287 -28.66 16.36 -13.13
N ARG A 288 -28.57 17.42 -13.92
CA ARG A 288 -29.71 18.22 -14.40
C ARG A 288 -29.80 18.13 -15.91
N ASP A 289 -30.97 18.48 -16.42
CA ASP A 289 -31.15 18.64 -17.85
C ASP A 289 -30.30 19.82 -18.37
N ASP A 290 -29.80 19.66 -19.58
CA ASP A 290 -28.85 20.53 -20.30
C ASP A 290 -27.46 20.65 -19.64
N ASP A 291 -27.11 19.71 -18.75
CA ASP A 291 -25.75 19.63 -18.21
C ASP A 291 -24.70 19.23 -19.25
N VAL A 292 -23.50 19.76 -19.07
CA VAL A 292 -22.28 19.33 -19.76
C VAL A 292 -21.35 18.72 -18.72
N LEU A 293 -21.30 17.39 -18.71
CA LEU A 293 -20.61 16.61 -17.69
C LEU A 293 -19.20 16.25 -18.16
N LEU A 294 -18.17 16.63 -17.41
CA LEU A 294 -16.80 16.24 -17.71
C LEU A 294 -16.35 15.07 -16.84
N THR A 295 -15.66 14.10 -17.45
CA THR A 295 -14.97 13.02 -16.73
C THR A 295 -13.55 12.84 -17.23
N TYR A 296 -12.71 12.18 -16.43
CA TYR A 296 -11.30 11.97 -16.72
C TYR A 296 -10.89 10.50 -16.61
N GLY A 297 -10.28 9.96 -17.66
CA GLY A 297 -9.87 8.55 -17.75
C GLY A 297 -11.05 7.59 -17.86
N SER A 298 -10.93 6.39 -17.27
CA SER A 298 -12.01 5.41 -17.22
C SER A 298 -12.32 5.02 -15.77
N SER A 299 -13.53 5.32 -15.32
CA SER A 299 -14.03 5.02 -13.99
C SER A 299 -15.37 4.29 -14.08
N SER A 300 -15.44 3.08 -13.52
CA SER A 300 -16.65 2.25 -13.57
C SER A 300 -17.83 2.90 -12.86
N VAL A 301 -17.62 3.53 -11.71
CA VAL A 301 -18.69 4.18 -10.96
C VAL A 301 -19.23 5.42 -11.69
N VAL A 302 -18.35 6.18 -12.36
CA VAL A 302 -18.78 7.36 -13.14
C VAL A 302 -19.53 6.92 -14.40
N GLU A 303 -19.06 5.86 -15.04
CA GLU A 303 -19.78 5.23 -16.14
C GLU A 303 -21.20 4.83 -15.73
N MET A 304 -21.37 4.11 -14.62
CA MET A 304 -22.69 3.73 -14.11
C MET A 304 -23.59 4.94 -13.84
N ILE A 305 -23.03 6.06 -13.34
CA ILE A 305 -23.79 7.31 -13.11
C ILE A 305 -24.32 7.87 -14.43
N LEU A 306 -23.46 7.96 -15.45
CA LEU A 306 -23.81 8.51 -16.75
C LEU A 306 -24.84 7.63 -17.46
N GLU A 307 -24.66 6.32 -17.40
CA GLU A 307 -25.58 5.35 -17.99
C GLU A 307 -26.96 5.44 -17.35
N HIS A 308 -27.02 5.43 -16.02
CA HIS A 308 -28.30 5.49 -15.32
C HIS A 308 -28.98 6.87 -15.49
N ALA A 309 -28.22 7.96 -15.55
CA ALA A 309 -28.78 9.28 -15.88
C ALA A 309 -29.43 9.28 -17.28
N HIS A 310 -28.81 8.60 -18.25
CA HIS A 310 -29.36 8.47 -19.59
C HIS A 310 -30.63 7.58 -19.61
N GLU A 311 -30.62 6.47 -18.88
CA GLU A 311 -31.78 5.57 -18.73
C GLU A 311 -33.00 6.29 -18.12
N LEU A 312 -32.77 7.26 -17.23
CA LEU A 312 -33.82 8.11 -16.66
C LEU A 312 -34.30 9.22 -17.62
N GLY A 313 -33.78 9.28 -18.84
CA GLY A 313 -34.17 10.26 -19.86
C GLY A 313 -33.62 11.67 -19.64
N ARG A 314 -32.57 11.84 -18.81
CA ARG A 314 -31.92 13.14 -18.62
C ARG A 314 -31.25 13.59 -19.91
N LYS A 315 -31.40 14.86 -20.24
CA LYS A 315 -30.75 15.47 -21.41
C LYS A 315 -29.42 16.06 -20.98
N PHE A 316 -28.31 15.47 -21.39
CA PHE A 316 -26.97 15.98 -21.11
C PHE A 316 -26.00 15.52 -22.19
N ARG A 317 -24.80 16.11 -22.21
CA ARG A 317 -23.67 15.58 -22.98
C ARG A 317 -22.45 15.37 -22.11
N VAL A 318 -21.55 14.49 -22.52
CA VAL A 318 -20.37 14.09 -21.76
C VAL A 318 -19.09 14.51 -22.46
N ILE A 319 -18.15 15.09 -21.72
CA ILE A 319 -16.80 15.40 -22.18
C ILE A 319 -15.84 14.41 -21.51
N VAL A 320 -15.26 13.52 -22.31
CA VAL A 320 -14.27 12.54 -21.85
C VAL A 320 -12.88 13.11 -22.09
N VAL A 321 -12.21 13.48 -21.00
CA VAL A 321 -10.82 13.91 -21.01
C VAL A 321 -9.91 12.70 -20.81
N ASP A 322 -8.88 12.59 -21.64
CA ASP A 322 -7.95 11.46 -21.60
C ASP A 322 -6.49 11.91 -21.60
N SER A 323 -5.60 11.00 -21.22
CA SER A 323 -4.17 11.26 -21.17
C SER A 323 -3.33 10.07 -21.60
N ARG A 324 -2.14 10.38 -22.13
CA ARG A 324 -1.13 9.39 -22.45
C ARG A 324 -0.57 8.76 -21.16
N PRO A 325 -0.08 7.51 -21.20
CA PRO A 325 0.17 6.70 -22.40
C PRO A 325 -0.94 5.73 -22.79
N LYS A 326 -1.82 5.34 -21.85
CA LYS A 326 -2.77 4.22 -22.07
C LYS A 326 -4.06 4.62 -22.78
N LEU A 327 -4.41 5.90 -22.77
CA LEU A 327 -5.65 6.41 -23.37
C LEU A 327 -6.88 5.62 -22.89
N GLU A 328 -6.98 5.44 -21.56
CA GLU A 328 -8.04 4.65 -20.91
C GLU A 328 -9.43 5.22 -21.22
N GLY A 329 -9.53 6.53 -21.44
CA GLY A 329 -10.77 7.24 -21.77
C GLY A 329 -11.39 6.81 -23.11
N GLN A 330 -10.61 6.33 -24.08
CA GLN A 330 -11.15 5.79 -25.34
C GLN A 330 -12.08 4.59 -25.10
N GLY A 331 -11.75 3.74 -24.13
CA GLY A 331 -12.58 2.59 -23.76
C GLY A 331 -13.94 3.04 -23.22
N LEU A 332 -13.94 4.04 -22.33
CA LEU A 332 -15.16 4.63 -21.78
C LEU A 332 -16.00 5.30 -22.87
N LEU A 333 -15.37 6.11 -23.73
CA LEU A 333 -16.04 6.78 -24.84
C LEU A 333 -16.81 5.80 -25.73
N ARG A 334 -16.19 4.68 -26.13
CA ARG A 334 -16.86 3.65 -26.96
C ARG A 334 -18.09 3.08 -26.28
N ARG A 335 -18.04 2.83 -24.97
CA ARG A 335 -19.16 2.26 -24.20
C ARG A 335 -20.32 3.27 -24.06
N LEU A 336 -20.01 4.54 -23.79
CA LEU A 336 -21.03 5.59 -23.71
C LEU A 336 -21.70 5.87 -25.07
N VAL A 337 -20.91 5.95 -26.14
CA VAL A 337 -21.43 6.15 -27.51
C VAL A 337 -22.29 4.97 -27.96
N ALA A 338 -21.89 3.73 -27.62
CA ALA A 338 -22.70 2.55 -27.92
C ALA A 338 -24.09 2.57 -27.25
N LYS A 339 -24.23 3.30 -26.13
CA LYS A 339 -25.51 3.53 -25.45
C LYS A 339 -26.28 4.75 -25.98
N GLY A 340 -25.77 5.46 -26.99
CA GLY A 340 -26.43 6.64 -27.57
C GLY A 340 -26.20 7.95 -26.82
N ILE A 341 -25.24 7.99 -25.88
CA ILE A 341 -24.92 9.21 -25.13
C ILE A 341 -24.05 10.14 -25.99
N ASN A 342 -24.46 11.42 -26.10
CA ASN A 342 -23.68 12.42 -26.82
C ASN A 342 -22.36 12.70 -26.08
N CYS A 343 -21.23 12.38 -26.73
CA CYS A 343 -19.91 12.48 -26.14
C CYS A 343 -18.95 13.33 -26.98
N THR A 344 -18.13 14.12 -26.31
CA THR A 344 -16.97 14.83 -26.87
C THR A 344 -15.70 14.24 -26.26
N TYR A 345 -14.68 13.98 -27.07
CA TYR A 345 -13.40 13.45 -26.60
C TYR A 345 -12.31 14.50 -26.71
N THR A 346 -11.49 14.64 -25.67
CA THR A 346 -10.36 15.57 -25.69
C THR A 346 -9.19 15.06 -24.85
N HIS A 347 -8.03 15.66 -25.05
CA HIS A 347 -6.84 15.37 -24.26
C HIS A 347 -6.69 16.34 -23.09
N ILE A 348 -5.95 15.91 -22.06
CA ILE A 348 -5.67 16.73 -20.87
C ILE A 348 -5.10 18.13 -21.21
N ASN A 349 -4.38 18.25 -22.33
CA ASN A 349 -3.79 19.52 -22.79
C ASN A 349 -4.83 20.55 -23.23
N ALA A 350 -6.02 20.12 -23.61
CA ALA A 350 -7.12 20.98 -24.07
C ALA A 350 -8.21 21.16 -23.00
N VAL A 351 -7.94 20.75 -21.74
CA VAL A 351 -8.89 20.89 -20.63
C VAL A 351 -9.24 22.35 -20.38
N SER A 352 -8.26 23.26 -20.39
CA SER A 352 -8.51 24.70 -20.24
C SER A 352 -9.38 25.26 -21.35
N TYR A 353 -9.19 24.77 -22.58
CA TYR A 353 -10.01 25.17 -23.71
C TYR A 353 -11.44 24.70 -23.52
N ILE A 354 -11.70 23.43 -23.18
CA ILE A 354 -13.08 22.92 -23.14
C ILE A 354 -13.84 23.27 -21.84
N MET A 355 -13.13 23.66 -20.78
CA MET A 355 -13.72 23.86 -19.44
C MET A 355 -14.83 24.92 -19.43
N HIS A 356 -14.79 25.93 -20.31
CA HIS A 356 -15.82 26.97 -20.38
C HIS A 356 -17.22 26.44 -20.74
N GLU A 357 -17.30 25.27 -21.39
CA GLU A 357 -18.58 24.65 -21.73
C GLU A 357 -19.12 23.74 -20.62
N VAL A 358 -18.29 23.39 -19.63
CA VAL A 358 -18.57 22.35 -18.63
C VAL A 358 -19.40 22.92 -17.49
N THR A 359 -20.45 22.20 -17.08
CA THR A 359 -21.27 22.57 -15.93
C THR A 359 -20.87 21.86 -14.65
N ARG A 360 -20.42 20.59 -14.74
CA ARG A 360 -20.01 19.75 -13.61
C ARG A 360 -18.93 18.76 -14.00
N VAL A 361 -18.04 18.45 -13.05
CA VAL A 361 -17.00 17.43 -13.23
C VAL A 361 -17.28 16.22 -12.33
N PHE A 362 -17.27 15.01 -12.91
CA PHE A 362 -17.37 13.75 -12.18
C PHE A 362 -16.05 12.95 -12.29
N LEU A 363 -15.43 12.67 -11.15
CA LEU A 363 -14.16 11.97 -11.06
C LEU A 363 -14.32 10.70 -10.23
N GLY A 364 -13.70 9.60 -10.67
CA GLY A 364 -13.51 8.42 -9.83
C GLY A 364 -12.26 8.54 -8.97
N ALA A 365 -12.31 8.05 -7.73
CA ALA A 365 -11.13 7.92 -6.89
C ALA A 365 -10.62 6.48 -6.81
N SER A 366 -9.31 6.31 -6.72
CA SER A 366 -8.69 5.04 -6.34
C SER A 366 -8.68 4.85 -4.82
N SER A 367 -8.61 5.94 -4.06
CA SER A 367 -8.72 5.97 -2.60
C SER A 367 -8.95 7.40 -2.09
N ILE A 368 -9.51 7.52 -0.89
CA ILE A 368 -9.53 8.77 -0.11
C ILE A 368 -8.71 8.56 1.15
N LEU A 369 -7.76 9.47 1.39
CA LEU A 369 -6.88 9.46 2.55
C LEU A 369 -7.54 10.15 3.75
N SER A 370 -7.06 9.88 4.97
CA SER A 370 -7.62 10.46 6.20
C SER A 370 -7.57 11.98 6.29
N ASN A 371 -6.67 12.63 5.56
CA ASN A 371 -6.61 14.09 5.45
C ASN A 371 -7.54 14.67 4.37
N GLY A 372 -8.42 13.85 3.78
CA GLY A 372 -9.31 14.25 2.68
C GLY A 372 -8.65 14.28 1.30
N THR A 373 -7.36 13.90 1.19
CA THR A 373 -6.69 13.85 -0.12
C THR A 373 -7.30 12.75 -1.00
N VAL A 374 -7.67 13.13 -2.22
CA VAL A 374 -8.18 12.20 -3.24
C VAL A 374 -7.02 11.60 -4.00
N TYR A 375 -6.81 10.30 -3.86
CA TYR A 375 -5.80 9.54 -4.58
C TYR A 375 -6.43 8.92 -5.82
N SER A 376 -6.02 9.36 -7.02
CA SER A 376 -6.57 8.85 -8.29
C SER A 376 -5.50 8.77 -9.38
N ARG A 377 -5.93 8.71 -10.65
CA ARG A 377 -5.06 8.66 -11.82
C ARG A 377 -4.23 9.94 -11.96
N VAL A 378 -3.04 9.79 -12.53
CA VAL A 378 -2.20 10.93 -12.93
C VAL A 378 -3.04 11.93 -13.74
N GLY A 379 -3.06 13.21 -13.37
CA GLY A 379 -3.82 14.25 -14.06
C GLY A 379 -5.21 14.56 -13.47
N THR A 380 -5.72 13.76 -12.53
CA THR A 380 -6.98 14.08 -11.82
C THR A 380 -6.87 15.42 -11.09
N ALA A 381 -5.74 15.68 -10.41
CA ALA A 381 -5.48 16.97 -9.78
C ALA A 381 -5.47 18.14 -10.78
N SER A 382 -4.86 17.96 -11.96
CA SER A 382 -4.83 18.99 -13.02
C SER A 382 -6.23 19.34 -13.50
N VAL A 383 -7.09 18.34 -13.74
CA VAL A 383 -8.49 18.56 -14.14
C VAL A 383 -9.25 19.30 -13.04
N ALA A 384 -9.08 18.88 -11.77
CA ALA A 384 -9.75 19.52 -10.64
C ALA A 384 -9.29 20.96 -10.43
N MET A 385 -7.99 21.26 -10.59
CA MET A 385 -7.45 22.62 -10.50
C MET A 385 -8.04 23.54 -11.58
N VAL A 386 -8.11 23.07 -12.82
CA VAL A 386 -8.70 23.86 -13.91
C VAL A 386 -10.19 24.06 -13.67
N ALA A 387 -10.92 23.03 -13.25
CA ALA A 387 -12.35 23.17 -12.92
C ALA A 387 -12.58 24.21 -11.81
N HIS A 388 -11.78 24.16 -10.75
CA HIS A 388 -11.82 25.13 -9.66
C HIS A 388 -11.54 26.57 -10.14
N ALA A 389 -10.56 26.77 -11.02
CA ALA A 389 -10.25 28.08 -11.58
C ALA A 389 -11.41 28.68 -12.39
N PHE A 390 -12.26 27.84 -12.99
CA PHE A 390 -13.47 28.25 -13.73
C PHE A 390 -14.73 28.27 -12.84
N GLY A 391 -14.62 28.01 -11.54
CA GLY A 391 -15.77 27.98 -10.62
C GLY A 391 -16.70 26.77 -10.81
N ILE A 392 -16.21 25.70 -11.44
CA ILE A 392 -17.00 24.51 -11.74
C ILE A 392 -16.88 23.49 -10.61
N PRO A 393 -18.00 22.94 -10.09
CA PRO A 393 -17.97 21.97 -9.01
C PRO A 393 -17.39 20.62 -9.47
N VAL A 394 -16.52 20.06 -8.63
CA VAL A 394 -15.92 18.73 -8.81
C VAL A 394 -16.55 17.74 -7.84
N LEU A 395 -17.17 16.70 -8.36
CA LEU A 395 -17.77 15.61 -7.61
C LEU A 395 -16.87 14.37 -7.72
N VAL A 396 -16.42 13.86 -6.58
CA VAL A 396 -15.58 12.66 -6.51
C VAL A 396 -16.42 11.49 -6.01
N CYS A 397 -16.50 10.45 -6.82
CA CYS A 397 -17.22 9.22 -6.51
C CYS A 397 -16.24 8.16 -6.01
N CYS A 398 -16.43 7.71 -4.76
CA CYS A 398 -15.58 6.73 -4.11
C CYS A 398 -16.37 5.91 -3.08
N GLU A 399 -16.10 4.62 -3.06
CA GLU A 399 -16.65 3.64 -2.14
C GLU A 399 -15.89 3.69 -0.83
N ALA A 400 -16.61 3.51 0.28
CA ALA A 400 -16.05 3.63 1.62
C ALA A 400 -14.91 2.63 1.90
N TYR A 401 -14.94 1.44 1.29
CA TYR A 401 -13.88 0.44 1.50
C TYR A 401 -12.53 0.83 0.89
N LYS A 402 -12.50 1.85 0.02
CA LYS A 402 -11.26 2.42 -0.53
C LYS A 402 -10.64 3.48 0.38
N PHE A 403 -11.24 3.82 1.51
CA PHE A 403 -10.69 4.80 2.45
C PHE A 403 -9.46 4.23 3.13
N HIS A 404 -8.48 5.09 3.41
CA HIS A 404 -7.22 4.64 3.98
C HIS A 404 -6.67 5.61 5.03
N GLU A 405 -6.19 5.04 6.13
CA GLU A 405 -5.70 5.77 7.32
C GLU A 405 -4.43 6.58 7.07
N ARG A 406 -3.72 6.27 5.98
CA ARG A 406 -2.48 6.95 5.60
C ARG A 406 -2.76 8.39 5.22
N VAL A 407 -1.87 9.28 5.62
CA VAL A 407 -1.77 10.65 5.13
C VAL A 407 -0.58 10.76 4.17
N GLN A 408 -0.77 11.48 3.09
CA GLN A 408 0.25 11.75 2.09
C GLN A 408 0.18 13.23 1.73
N LEU A 409 1.33 13.90 1.74
CA LEU A 409 1.43 15.36 1.53
C LEU A 409 1.82 15.71 0.08
N ASP A 410 2.50 14.80 -0.60
CA ASP A 410 2.94 14.95 -1.99
C ASP A 410 2.64 13.69 -2.79
N SER A 411 2.59 13.78 -4.12
CA SER A 411 2.34 12.63 -4.99
C SER A 411 3.63 11.85 -5.35
N ILE A 412 4.73 12.04 -4.61
CA ILE A 412 6.05 11.45 -4.91
C ILE A 412 6.36 10.30 -3.94
N CYS A 413 6.16 10.51 -2.63
CA CYS A 413 6.56 9.61 -1.56
C CYS A 413 5.97 8.19 -1.68
N ALA A 414 4.74 8.07 -2.21
CA ALA A 414 4.12 6.76 -2.42
C ALA A 414 3.30 6.75 -3.71
N ASN A 415 3.81 6.05 -4.73
CA ASN A 415 3.19 6.00 -6.06
C ASN A 415 3.42 4.65 -6.78
N GLU A 416 2.73 4.46 -7.90
CA GLU A 416 2.93 3.37 -8.86
C GLU A 416 3.60 3.91 -10.12
N LEU A 417 4.78 3.38 -10.44
CA LEU A 417 5.48 3.70 -11.70
C LEU A 417 5.00 2.77 -12.81
N GLY A 418 4.84 3.34 -14.00
CA GLY A 418 4.46 2.66 -15.22
C GLY A 418 5.60 2.37 -16.17
N LYS A 419 5.26 1.66 -17.26
CA LYS A 419 6.21 1.27 -18.30
C LYS A 419 6.86 2.53 -18.87
N HIS A 420 8.19 2.61 -18.87
CA HIS A 420 8.96 3.80 -19.27
C HIS A 420 8.69 5.06 -18.43
N MET A 421 8.65 4.95 -17.10
CA MET A 421 8.73 6.10 -16.16
C MET A 421 7.45 6.95 -16.06
N PHE A 422 6.35 6.54 -16.72
CA PHE A 422 5.06 7.22 -16.55
C PHE A 422 4.50 6.95 -15.15
N VAL A 423 4.28 8.00 -14.37
CA VAL A 423 3.61 7.87 -13.07
C VAL A 423 2.13 7.55 -13.31
N TYR A 424 1.60 6.46 -12.74
CA TYR A 424 0.20 6.03 -12.99
C TYR A 424 -0.85 6.70 -12.08
N ALA A 425 -0.42 7.29 -10.97
CA ALA A 425 -1.30 8.01 -10.04
C ALA A 425 -0.68 9.37 -9.70
N LEU A 426 -1.43 10.46 -9.71
CA LEU A 426 -1.01 11.72 -9.06
C LEU A 426 -2.19 12.25 -8.26
#